data_AF-U6D5I0-F1
#
_entry.id   AF-U6D5I0-F1
#
_cell.length_a   1.000
_cell.length_b   1.000
_cell.length_c   1.000
_cell.angle_alpha   90.00
_cell.angle_beta   90.00
_cell.angle_gamma   90.00
#
_symmetry.space_group_name_H-M   'P 1'
#
loop_
_entity.id
_entity.type
_entity.pdbx_description
1 polymer ?
#
loop_
_entity_poly.entity_id
_entity_poly.type
_entity_poly.pdbx_seq_one_letter_code
_entity_poly.pdbx_strand_id
1 'polypeptide(L)'
;MTSPRERGADLARFYTVTEPQRHPRGYTVYKVTARVVSRRNPEDVQEIIVWKRYSDFKKLHKELWQIHKNLFRHSELFPPFAKGIVFGRFDETVIEERRQCAEDLLQFSANIPALYNSKQLEDFFKGGIINDGSELIGPAEAYSDSLVDSFPECSTEGFSSDSDLVSLTVDADSLAELDDGMASNQNSPIRTFGLNLSSDPSALGAVASDSEQNKPEEERESRSLFPGSLKSKLGKRDYLEKAGELIKLALKKEEE
;
A
#
# COMPACT_ATOMS: atom_id res chain seq x y z
N MET A 1 -40.72 -2.58 -3.30
CA MET A 1 -39.56 -1.72 -2.98
C MET A 1 -38.54 -2.57 -2.24
N THR A 2 -37.53 -3.11 -2.93
CA THR A 2 -36.48 -3.93 -2.31
C THR A 2 -35.55 -3.01 -1.51
N SER A 3 -35.33 -3.35 -0.23
CA SER A 3 -34.51 -2.52 0.65
C SER A 3 -33.06 -2.41 0.13
N PRO A 4 -32.34 -1.30 0.35
CA PRO A 4 -30.95 -1.15 -0.09
C PRO A 4 -29.99 -2.25 0.41
N ARG A 5 -30.37 -2.95 1.49
CA ARG A 5 -29.58 -4.05 2.09
C ARG A 5 -29.49 -5.30 1.22
N GLU A 6 -30.45 -5.56 0.33
CA GLU A 6 -30.47 -6.77 -0.51
C GLU A 6 -29.58 -6.65 -1.76
N ARG A 7 -29.29 -5.42 -2.22
CA ARG A 7 -28.47 -5.20 -3.42
C ARG A 7 -27.06 -5.79 -3.31
N GLY A 8 -26.51 -5.90 -2.10
CA GLY A 8 -25.15 -6.42 -1.90
C GLY A 8 -25.04 -7.95 -1.92
N ALA A 9 -26.14 -8.67 -1.70
CA ALA A 9 -26.17 -10.14 -1.61
C ALA A 9 -26.23 -10.82 -2.99
N ASP A 10 -26.71 -10.09 -4.00
CA ASP A 10 -26.81 -10.57 -5.38
C ASP A 10 -25.62 -10.16 -6.26
N LEU A 11 -24.56 -9.59 -5.68
CA LEU A 11 -23.34 -9.24 -6.40
C LEU A 11 -22.24 -10.24 -6.05
N ALA A 12 -21.68 -10.89 -7.07
CA ALA A 12 -20.45 -11.67 -6.95
C ALA A 12 -19.24 -10.76 -7.18
N ARG A 13 -18.17 -10.97 -6.40
CA ARG A 13 -16.93 -10.18 -6.50
C ARG A 13 -15.78 -11.12 -6.79
N PHE A 14 -14.99 -10.77 -7.79
CA PHE A 14 -13.79 -11.50 -8.17
C PHE A 14 -12.62 -10.53 -8.16
N TYR A 15 -11.49 -10.97 -7.63
CA TYR A 15 -10.28 -10.18 -7.56
C TYR A 15 -9.14 -10.94 -8.20
N THR A 16 -8.34 -10.25 -9.00
CA THR A 16 -7.08 -10.78 -9.54
C THR A 16 -5.96 -9.78 -9.30
N VAL A 17 -4.76 -10.32 -9.04
CA VAL A 17 -3.53 -9.54 -8.88
C VAL A 17 -2.53 -10.05 -9.89
N THR A 18 -2.17 -9.21 -10.86
CA THR A 18 -1.40 -9.58 -12.05
C THR A 18 -0.37 -8.50 -12.40
N GLU A 19 0.35 -8.72 -13.51
CA GLU A 19 1.25 -7.75 -14.14
C GLU A 19 2.22 -7.08 -13.14
N PRO A 20 3.09 -7.85 -12.46
CA PRO A 20 4.09 -7.26 -11.60
C PRO A 20 5.05 -6.38 -12.42
N GLN A 21 5.05 -5.08 -12.15
CA GLN A 21 5.89 -4.11 -12.85
C GLN A 21 6.85 -3.41 -11.89
N ARG A 22 8.10 -3.26 -12.34
CA ARG A 22 9.09 -2.49 -11.60
C ARG A 22 8.89 -0.99 -11.86
N HIS A 23 8.54 -0.27 -10.81
CA HIS A 23 8.37 1.18 -10.85
C HIS A 23 9.74 1.89 -10.84
N PRO A 24 9.94 2.99 -11.60
CA PRO A 24 11.20 3.74 -11.65
C PRO A 24 11.72 4.19 -10.27
N ARG A 25 10.79 4.44 -9.34
CA ARG A 25 11.07 4.79 -7.92
C ARG A 25 11.55 3.60 -7.05
N GLY A 26 11.86 2.44 -7.64
CA GLY A 26 12.51 1.33 -6.93
C GLY A 26 11.59 0.46 -6.08
N TYR A 27 10.35 0.24 -6.52
CA TYR A 27 9.41 -0.72 -5.91
C TYR A 27 8.63 -1.48 -6.99
N THR A 28 8.01 -2.61 -6.61
CA THR A 28 7.11 -3.36 -7.49
C THR A 28 5.68 -2.91 -7.27
N VAL A 29 4.98 -2.63 -8.37
CA VAL A 29 3.53 -2.42 -8.41
C VAL A 29 2.86 -3.62 -9.08
N TYR A 30 1.62 -3.87 -8.72
CA TYR A 30 0.80 -4.94 -9.24
C TYR A 30 -0.50 -4.33 -9.75
N LYS A 31 -0.99 -4.84 -10.88
CA LYS A 31 -2.33 -4.55 -11.35
C LYS A 31 -3.31 -5.35 -10.53
N VAL A 32 -4.25 -4.65 -9.91
CA VAL A 32 -5.35 -5.26 -9.17
C VAL A 32 -6.63 -4.97 -9.92
N THR A 33 -7.33 -6.03 -10.27
CA THR A 33 -8.61 -5.95 -10.96
C THR A 33 -9.69 -6.47 -10.04
N ALA A 34 -10.66 -5.63 -9.72
CA ALA A 34 -11.89 -6.02 -9.04
C ALA A 34 -13.02 -6.10 -10.06
N ARG A 35 -13.62 -7.28 -10.21
CA ARG A 35 -14.78 -7.50 -11.08
C ARG A 35 -16.00 -7.76 -10.22
N VAL A 36 -17.00 -6.91 -10.32
CA VAL A 36 -18.28 -7.04 -9.63
C VAL A 36 -19.33 -7.42 -10.66
N VAL A 37 -19.98 -8.56 -10.46
CA VAL A 37 -20.96 -9.12 -11.40
C VAL A 37 -22.28 -9.31 -10.70
N SER A 38 -23.37 -8.86 -11.33
CA SER A 38 -24.71 -9.17 -10.85
C SER A 38 -25.07 -10.63 -11.10
N ARG A 39 -25.48 -11.34 -10.05
CA ARG A 39 -25.96 -12.73 -10.15
C ARG A 39 -27.30 -12.82 -10.90
N ARG A 40 -28.05 -11.72 -10.96
CA ARG A 40 -29.32 -11.63 -11.68
C ARG A 40 -29.10 -11.38 -13.17
N ASN A 41 -28.11 -10.53 -13.49
CA ASN A 41 -27.77 -10.12 -14.86
C ASN A 41 -26.25 -10.27 -15.04
N PRO A 42 -25.74 -11.42 -15.51
CA PRO A 42 -24.29 -11.64 -15.62
C PRO A 42 -23.60 -10.75 -16.66
N GLU A 43 -24.36 -10.07 -17.51
CA GLU A 43 -23.87 -9.06 -18.46
C GLU A 43 -23.51 -7.74 -17.78
N ASP A 44 -24.09 -7.46 -16.60
CA ASP A 44 -23.79 -6.28 -15.79
C ASP A 44 -22.51 -6.54 -14.97
N VAL A 45 -21.38 -6.31 -15.64
CA VAL A 45 -20.03 -6.46 -15.09
C VAL A 45 -19.42 -5.08 -14.92
N GLN A 46 -19.07 -4.72 -13.70
CA GLN A 46 -18.25 -3.56 -13.41
C GLN A 46 -16.83 -4.01 -13.08
N GLU A 47 -15.85 -3.48 -13.81
CA GLU A 47 -14.44 -3.76 -13.57
C GLU A 47 -13.74 -2.50 -13.05
N ILE A 48 -12.98 -2.63 -11.96
CA ILE A 48 -12.19 -1.56 -11.37
C ILE A 48 -10.73 -1.99 -11.38
N ILE A 49 -9.88 -1.20 -12.02
CA ILE A 49 -8.44 -1.47 -12.12
C ILE A 49 -7.67 -0.43 -11.31
N VAL A 50 -6.80 -0.91 -10.41
CA VAL A 50 -5.86 -0.07 -9.65
C VAL A 50 -4.46 -0.66 -9.68
N TRP A 51 -3.45 0.20 -9.66
CA TRP A 51 -2.05 -0.20 -9.51
C TRP A 51 -1.60 0.03 -8.07
N LYS A 52 -1.16 -1.03 -7.39
CA LYS A 52 -0.82 -1.00 -5.97
C LYS A 52 0.53 -1.61 -5.70
N ARG A 53 1.25 -1.07 -4.70
CA ARG A 53 2.53 -1.64 -4.25
C ARG A 53 2.29 -2.59 -3.09
N TYR A 54 3.25 -3.49 -2.85
CA TYR A 54 3.13 -4.51 -1.79
C TYR A 54 2.80 -3.94 -0.41
N SER A 55 3.31 -2.75 -0.08
CA SER A 55 3.02 -2.12 1.21
C SER A 55 1.56 -1.70 1.37
N ASP A 56 0.85 -1.43 0.28
CA ASP A 56 -0.57 -1.05 0.33
C ASP A 56 -1.40 -2.27 0.73
N PHE A 57 -1.11 -3.44 0.12
CA PHE A 57 -1.72 -4.71 0.53
C PHE A 57 -1.37 -5.07 1.97
N LYS A 58 -0.12 -4.84 2.40
CA LYS A 58 0.29 -5.08 3.79
C LYS A 58 -0.47 -4.20 4.79
N LYS A 59 -0.81 -2.97 4.39
CA LYS A 59 -1.67 -2.08 5.18
C LYS A 59 -3.10 -2.62 5.21
N LEU A 60 -3.68 -2.91 4.04
CA LEU A 60 -5.02 -3.48 3.91
C LEU A 60 -5.18 -4.79 4.70
N HIS A 61 -4.19 -5.68 4.66
CA HIS A 61 -4.16 -6.93 5.40
C HIS A 61 -4.38 -6.70 6.90
N LYS A 62 -3.62 -5.78 7.50
CA LYS A 62 -3.74 -5.44 8.92
C LYS A 62 -5.12 -4.88 9.25
N GLU A 63 -5.63 -4.01 8.39
CA GLU A 63 -6.92 -3.37 8.56
C GLU A 63 -8.07 -4.38 8.48
N LEU A 64 -8.09 -5.24 7.46
CA LEU A 64 -9.08 -6.30 7.32
C LEU A 64 -8.96 -7.33 8.44
N TRP A 65 -7.75 -7.64 8.90
CA TRP A 65 -7.54 -8.52 10.05
C TRP A 65 -8.17 -7.97 11.33
N GLN A 66 -8.08 -6.66 11.57
CA GLN A 66 -8.75 -6.03 12.71
C GLN A 66 -10.27 -6.19 12.66
N ILE A 67 -10.87 -5.95 11.49
CA ILE A 67 -12.32 -6.12 11.29
C ILE A 67 -12.70 -7.58 11.50
N HIS A 68 -11.98 -8.51 10.85
CA HIS A 68 -12.22 -9.93 10.93
C HIS A 68 -12.11 -10.46 12.37
N LYS A 69 -11.05 -10.09 13.09
CA LYS A 69 -10.83 -10.50 14.49
C LYS A 69 -11.98 -10.07 15.40
N ASN A 70 -12.52 -8.87 15.20
CA ASN A 70 -13.62 -8.35 16.02
C ASN A 70 -14.93 -9.13 15.79
N LEU A 71 -15.12 -9.65 14.57
CA LEU A 71 -16.33 -10.38 14.18
C LEU A 71 -16.26 -11.87 14.54
N PHE A 72 -15.15 -12.53 14.19
CA PHE A 72 -15.05 -13.98 14.24
C PHE A 72 -14.31 -14.53 15.45
N ARG A 73 -13.84 -13.64 16.35
CA ARG A 73 -13.07 -13.87 17.58
C ARG A 73 -11.96 -14.91 17.47
N HIS A 74 -12.21 -16.19 17.16
CA HIS A 74 -11.19 -17.23 16.90
C HIS A 74 -11.60 -18.36 15.92
N SER A 75 -12.72 -18.30 15.18
CA SER A 75 -13.24 -19.46 14.42
C SER A 75 -12.66 -19.66 13.02
N GLU A 76 -12.40 -18.57 12.28
CA GLU A 76 -11.88 -18.64 10.91
C GLU A 76 -10.42 -18.16 10.84
N LEU A 77 -9.61 -18.89 10.09
CA LEU A 77 -8.21 -18.55 9.87
C LEU A 77 -8.11 -17.45 8.81
N PHE A 78 -7.51 -16.33 9.19
CA PHE A 78 -7.25 -15.21 8.29
C PHE A 78 -6.04 -15.53 7.39
N PRO A 79 -6.04 -15.14 6.09
CA PRO A 79 -4.96 -15.45 5.18
C PRO A 79 -3.58 -15.00 5.72
N PRO A 80 -2.55 -15.87 5.66
CA PRO A 80 -1.19 -15.46 5.97
C PRO A 80 -0.70 -14.41 4.96
N PHE A 81 0.28 -13.61 5.37
CA PHE A 81 0.84 -12.56 4.51
C PHE A 81 2.35 -12.56 4.58
N ALA A 82 3.00 -12.53 3.42
CA ALA A 82 4.44 -12.64 3.33
C ALA A 82 5.14 -11.54 4.12
N LYS A 83 6.19 -11.90 4.86
CA LYS A 83 6.93 -10.90 5.64
C LYS A 83 7.77 -10.02 4.71
N GLY A 84 8.06 -8.81 5.16
CA GLY A 84 8.92 -7.91 4.40
C GLY A 84 10.35 -8.43 4.43
N ILE A 85 10.93 -8.69 3.27
CA ILE A 85 12.36 -9.00 3.11
C ILE A 85 13.07 -7.82 2.45
N VAL A 86 14.29 -7.55 2.91
CA VAL A 86 15.12 -6.42 2.44
C VAL A 86 16.05 -6.86 1.31
N PHE A 87 16.65 -8.04 1.44
CA PHE A 87 17.43 -8.70 0.39
C PHE A 87 16.50 -9.52 -0.51
N GLY A 88 16.82 -9.60 -1.80
CA GLY A 88 16.01 -10.37 -2.76
C GLY A 88 14.60 -9.82 -2.98
N ARG A 89 14.31 -8.57 -2.58
CA ARG A 89 12.94 -8.00 -2.65
C ARG A 89 12.39 -7.85 -4.08
N PHE A 90 13.24 -8.08 -5.08
CA PHE A 90 12.93 -8.05 -6.50
C PHE A 90 13.13 -9.41 -7.16
N ASP A 91 13.48 -10.43 -6.40
CA ASP A 91 13.59 -11.79 -6.91
C ASP A 91 12.20 -12.24 -7.34
N GLU A 92 12.13 -12.94 -8.46
CA GLU A 92 10.86 -13.32 -9.07
C GLU A 92 10.02 -14.20 -8.14
N THR A 93 10.65 -15.12 -7.41
CA THR A 93 9.99 -15.95 -6.40
C THR A 93 9.32 -15.12 -5.30
N VAL A 94 9.96 -14.03 -4.88
CA VAL A 94 9.47 -13.12 -3.83
C VAL A 94 8.34 -12.25 -4.37
N ILE A 95 8.45 -11.81 -5.62
CA ILE A 95 7.39 -11.05 -6.28
C ILE A 95 6.14 -11.92 -6.43
N GLU A 96 6.31 -13.18 -6.84
CA GLU A 96 5.21 -14.11 -7.03
C GLU A 96 4.56 -14.53 -5.70
N GLU A 97 5.35 -14.82 -4.65
CA GLU A 97 4.81 -15.08 -3.31
C GLU A 97 3.95 -13.90 -2.82
N ARG A 98 4.43 -12.67 -3.04
CA ARG A 98 3.71 -11.45 -2.67
C ARG A 98 2.44 -11.25 -3.47
N ARG A 99 2.47 -11.57 -4.76
CA ARG A 99 1.31 -11.53 -5.66
C ARG A 99 0.24 -12.52 -5.17
N GLN A 100 0.63 -13.76 -4.89
CA GLN A 100 -0.27 -14.80 -4.43
C GLN A 100 -0.92 -14.43 -3.09
N CYS A 101 -0.14 -14.03 -2.08
CA CYS A 101 -0.75 -13.68 -0.78
C CYS A 101 -1.63 -12.42 -0.86
N ALA A 102 -1.35 -11.50 -1.80
CA ALA A 102 -2.20 -10.35 -2.05
C ALA A 102 -3.54 -10.76 -2.70
N GLU A 103 -3.50 -11.67 -3.67
CA GLU A 103 -4.70 -12.22 -4.29
C GLU A 103 -5.55 -13.03 -3.29
N ASP A 104 -4.93 -13.93 -2.53
CA ASP A 104 -5.60 -14.75 -1.51
C ASP A 104 -6.33 -13.88 -0.48
N LEU A 105 -5.69 -12.78 -0.04
CA LEU A 105 -6.30 -11.80 0.87
C LEU A 105 -7.56 -11.18 0.26
N LEU A 106 -7.51 -10.76 -1.00
CA LEU A 106 -8.63 -10.12 -1.68
C LEU A 106 -9.76 -11.13 -1.92
N GLN A 107 -9.44 -12.35 -2.39
CA GLN A 107 -10.41 -13.43 -2.57
C GLN A 107 -11.09 -13.80 -1.25
N PHE A 108 -10.34 -13.89 -0.15
CA PHE A 108 -10.90 -14.11 1.18
C PHE A 108 -11.88 -13.00 1.57
N SER A 109 -11.52 -11.73 1.32
CA SER A 109 -12.40 -10.59 1.61
C SER A 109 -13.71 -10.61 0.82
N ALA A 110 -13.71 -11.20 -0.39
CA ALA A 110 -14.88 -11.33 -1.25
C ALA A 110 -15.99 -12.18 -0.62
N ASN A 111 -15.61 -13.15 0.21
CA ASN A 111 -16.52 -14.13 0.82
C ASN A 111 -17.15 -13.63 2.12
N ILE A 112 -16.68 -12.51 2.69
CA ILE A 112 -17.12 -12.01 3.99
C ILE A 112 -17.77 -10.62 3.82
N PRO A 113 -19.09 -10.49 4.02
CA PRO A 113 -19.82 -9.22 3.87
C PRO A 113 -19.28 -8.02 4.63
N ALA A 114 -18.73 -8.25 5.83
CA ALA A 114 -18.16 -7.17 6.61
C ALA A 114 -16.81 -6.68 6.07
N LEU A 115 -16.09 -7.50 5.31
CA LEU A 115 -14.80 -7.12 4.71
C LEU A 115 -15.01 -6.45 3.36
N TYR A 116 -15.84 -7.00 2.48
CA TYR A 116 -16.04 -6.38 1.16
C TYR A 116 -16.84 -5.07 1.20
N ASN A 117 -17.66 -4.84 2.23
CA ASN A 117 -18.35 -3.56 2.45
C ASN A 117 -17.54 -2.60 3.33
N SER A 118 -16.31 -2.95 3.70
CA SER A 118 -15.49 -2.12 4.58
C SER A 118 -14.96 -0.88 3.87
N LYS A 119 -14.83 0.22 4.62
CA LYS A 119 -14.23 1.46 4.13
C LYS A 119 -12.78 1.26 3.68
N GLN A 120 -12.08 0.33 4.31
CA GLN A 120 -10.67 0.03 4.05
C GLN A 120 -10.49 -0.61 2.68
N LEU A 121 -11.40 -1.51 2.28
CA LEU A 121 -11.39 -2.06 0.93
C LEU A 121 -11.85 -1.04 -0.12
N GLU A 122 -12.87 -0.23 0.20
CA GLU A 122 -13.33 0.88 -0.67
C GLU A 122 -12.19 1.87 -0.95
N ASP A 123 -11.49 2.33 0.09
CA ASP A 123 -10.34 3.24 -0.04
C ASP A 123 -9.17 2.61 -0.78
N PHE A 124 -8.99 1.29 -0.67
CA PHE A 124 -7.98 0.57 -1.43
C PHE A 124 -8.26 0.68 -2.94
N PHE A 125 -9.50 0.55 -3.39
CA PHE A 125 -9.87 0.68 -4.80
C PHE A 125 -10.15 2.12 -5.26
N LYS A 126 -10.08 3.10 -4.35
CA LYS A 126 -10.32 4.50 -4.67
C LYS A 126 -9.33 5.03 -5.71
N GLY A 127 -9.86 5.76 -6.70
CA GLY A 127 -9.10 6.31 -7.81
C GLY A 127 -8.75 5.28 -8.89
N GLY A 128 -9.37 4.09 -8.86
CA GLY A 128 -9.27 3.12 -9.94
C GLY A 128 -10.00 3.55 -11.20
N ILE A 129 -9.55 2.99 -12.32
CA ILE A 129 -10.19 3.14 -13.62
C ILE A 129 -11.37 2.17 -13.63
N ILE A 130 -12.58 2.70 -13.83
CA ILE A 130 -13.81 1.91 -13.91
C ILE A 130 -14.11 1.64 -15.37
N ASN A 131 -14.16 0.37 -15.75
CA ASN A 131 -14.59 -0.08 -17.05
C ASN A 131 -15.97 -0.73 -16.88
N ASP A 132 -16.94 -0.27 -17.67
CA ASP A 132 -18.22 -0.98 -17.80
C ASP A 132 -17.97 -2.17 -18.74
N GLY A 133 -17.99 -3.38 -18.18
CA GLY A 133 -17.64 -4.63 -18.86
C GLY A 133 -18.57 -5.02 -20.01
N SER A 134 -19.57 -4.20 -20.33
CA SER A 134 -20.41 -4.32 -21.52
C SER A 134 -19.63 -4.29 -22.84
N GLU A 135 -18.41 -3.73 -22.86
CA GLU A 135 -17.57 -3.67 -24.07
C GLU A 135 -16.66 -4.91 -24.24
N LEU A 136 -16.49 -5.73 -23.19
CA LEU A 136 -15.60 -6.90 -23.20
C LEU A 136 -16.33 -8.24 -23.40
N ILE A 137 -17.67 -8.21 -23.47
CA ILE A 137 -18.52 -9.36 -23.84
C ILE A 137 -19.02 -9.18 -25.29
N GLY A 138 -18.20 -8.58 -26.16
CA GLY A 138 -18.38 -8.72 -27.60
C GLY A 138 -17.82 -10.07 -28.06
N PRO A 139 -18.44 -10.77 -29.02
CA PRO A 139 -17.83 -11.95 -29.62
C PRO A 139 -16.45 -11.56 -30.17
N ALA A 140 -15.47 -12.45 -29.95
CA ALA A 140 -14.11 -12.30 -30.44
C ALA A 140 -14.10 -11.81 -31.89
N GLU A 141 -13.40 -10.70 -32.09
CA GLU A 141 -13.04 -10.04 -33.35
C GLU A 141 -13.61 -10.69 -34.61
N ALA A 142 -14.65 -10.07 -35.18
CA ALA A 142 -14.87 -10.19 -36.62
C ALA A 142 -13.82 -9.33 -37.31
N TYR A 143 -12.66 -9.93 -37.55
CA TYR A 143 -11.68 -9.47 -38.54
C TYR A 143 -12.47 -9.13 -39.81
N SER A 144 -12.63 -7.84 -40.09
CA SER A 144 -13.20 -7.40 -41.36
C SER A 144 -12.11 -7.54 -42.40
N ASP A 145 -11.99 -8.77 -42.90
CA ASP A 145 -11.27 -9.12 -44.10
C ASP A 145 -12.07 -8.60 -45.29
N SER A 146 -11.94 -7.30 -45.61
CA SER A 146 -12.49 -6.76 -46.85
C SER A 146 -11.48 -6.95 -47.97
N LEU A 147 -11.42 -8.18 -48.47
CA LEU A 147 -11.07 -8.47 -49.85
C LEU A 147 -12.00 -7.67 -50.77
N VAL A 148 -11.45 -6.68 -51.47
CA VAL A 148 -11.94 -6.32 -52.80
C VAL A 148 -10.76 -6.31 -53.75
N ASP A 149 -10.71 -7.42 -54.47
CA ASP A 149 -10.10 -7.66 -55.77
C ASP A 149 -10.22 -6.44 -56.71
N SER A 150 -9.08 -6.01 -57.25
CA SER A 150 -8.99 -5.22 -58.49
C SER A 150 -7.58 -5.39 -59.06
N PHE A 151 -7.33 -6.55 -59.65
CA PHE A 151 -6.36 -6.63 -60.76
C PHE A 151 -6.98 -5.93 -61.98
N PRO A 152 -6.21 -5.10 -62.70
CA PRO A 152 -5.90 -5.51 -64.05
C PRO A 152 -4.45 -5.21 -64.50
N GLU A 153 -3.90 -6.26 -65.11
CA GLU A 153 -3.11 -6.29 -66.35
C GLU A 153 -1.87 -5.38 -66.53
N CYS A 154 -0.77 -6.13 -66.62
CA CYS A 154 0.48 -5.82 -67.32
C CYS A 154 0.27 -5.16 -68.69
N SER A 155 0.91 -4.02 -68.90
CA SER A 155 1.40 -3.59 -70.22
C SER A 155 2.67 -2.75 -70.04
N THR A 156 3.79 -3.42 -70.28
CA THR A 156 5.07 -2.98 -70.83
C THR A 156 5.11 -1.62 -71.51
N GLU A 157 5.83 -0.62 -70.98
CA GLU A 157 6.79 0.22 -71.76
C GLU A 157 7.64 1.12 -70.85
N GLY A 158 8.84 1.50 -71.33
CA GLY A 158 10.00 2.08 -70.61
C GLY A 158 9.74 3.37 -69.81
N PHE A 159 10.69 3.87 -69.01
CA PHE A 159 12.08 4.26 -69.32
C PHE A 159 12.91 4.21 -68.01
N SER A 160 14.10 3.59 -68.00
CA SER A 160 15.41 4.27 -67.99
C SER A 160 15.55 5.43 -67.00
N SER A 161 16.23 5.22 -65.87
CA SER A 161 17.39 6.05 -65.48
C SER A 161 18.15 5.44 -64.31
N ASP A 162 19.38 5.06 -64.57
CA ASP A 162 20.45 4.74 -63.62
C ASP A 162 21.02 6.05 -63.03
N SER A 163 21.44 6.04 -61.75
CA SER A 163 22.51 6.90 -61.22
C SER A 163 22.90 6.47 -59.79
N ASP A 164 24.13 5.97 -59.70
CA ASP A 164 24.91 5.67 -58.51
C ASP A 164 25.24 6.87 -57.61
N LEU A 165 25.61 6.53 -56.35
CA LEU A 165 26.56 7.16 -55.41
C LEU A 165 26.58 8.69 -55.25
N VAL A 166 26.40 9.18 -54.02
CA VAL A 166 27.49 9.78 -53.21
C VAL A 166 27.04 10.13 -51.79
N SER A 167 27.87 9.75 -50.82
CA SER A 167 27.90 10.22 -49.43
C SER A 167 28.13 11.73 -49.35
N LEU A 168 27.49 12.44 -48.43
CA LEU A 168 28.05 13.64 -47.78
C LEU A 168 27.56 13.80 -46.34
N THR A 169 28.56 13.80 -45.46
CA THR A 169 28.59 14.25 -44.08
C THR A 169 28.17 15.71 -43.92
N VAL A 170 27.43 16.04 -42.85
CA VAL A 170 27.52 17.34 -42.17
C VAL A 170 27.17 17.19 -40.69
N ASP A 171 28.10 17.65 -39.86
CA ASP A 171 28.05 17.82 -38.41
C ASP A 171 26.97 18.81 -37.97
N ALA A 172 26.44 18.64 -36.75
CA ALA A 172 25.98 19.76 -35.93
C ALA A 172 25.94 19.37 -34.44
N ASP A 173 26.96 19.83 -33.74
CA ASP A 173 27.07 19.93 -32.29
C ASP A 173 25.94 20.81 -31.71
N SER A 174 25.39 20.45 -30.56
CA SER A 174 24.63 21.36 -29.70
C SER A 174 24.60 20.85 -28.27
N LEU A 175 25.68 21.22 -27.58
CA LEU A 175 25.87 21.32 -26.15
C LEU A 175 24.87 22.34 -25.56
N ALA A 176 24.12 21.94 -24.54
CA ALA A 176 23.59 22.85 -23.53
C ALA A 176 23.50 22.14 -22.18
N GLU A 177 24.51 22.38 -21.35
CA GLU A 177 24.37 22.32 -19.90
C GLU A 177 23.44 23.45 -19.45
N LEU A 178 22.43 23.12 -18.64
CA LEU A 178 21.83 24.08 -17.73
C LEU A 178 21.77 23.46 -16.33
N ASP A 179 22.80 23.83 -15.58
CA ASP A 179 22.82 24.03 -14.14
C ASP A 179 21.65 24.91 -13.70
N ASP A 180 20.91 24.47 -12.68
CA ASP A 180 20.19 25.37 -11.78
C ASP A 180 19.95 24.62 -10.47
N GLY A 181 20.93 24.75 -9.58
CA GLY A 181 20.87 24.29 -8.20
C GLY A 181 19.74 24.94 -7.40
N MET A 182 19.15 24.15 -6.50
CA MET A 182 18.46 24.68 -5.33
C MET A 182 18.94 23.96 -4.07
N ALA A 183 19.61 24.75 -3.22
CA ALA A 183 20.16 24.38 -1.94
C ALA A 183 19.09 24.37 -0.83
N SER A 184 19.39 23.52 0.16
CA SER A 184 18.89 23.48 1.54
C SER A 184 18.30 24.79 2.09
N ASN A 185 17.20 24.68 2.86
CA ASN A 185 16.99 25.53 4.02
C ASN A 185 16.38 24.76 5.22
N GLN A 186 17.29 24.40 6.14
CA GLN A 186 17.30 24.74 7.57
C GLN A 186 16.06 24.49 8.46
N ASN A 187 16.30 23.55 9.38
CA ASN A 187 15.94 23.58 10.80
C ASN A 187 15.72 25.00 11.39
N SER A 188 14.65 25.19 12.16
CA SER A 188 14.61 26.19 13.23
C SER A 188 13.67 25.77 14.38
N PRO A 189 14.15 25.74 15.64
CA PRO A 189 13.39 25.48 16.86
C PRO A 189 13.01 26.74 17.66
N ILE A 190 12.00 26.61 18.53
CA ILE A 190 11.70 27.29 19.82
C ILE A 190 11.72 28.85 19.91
N ARG A 191 10.58 29.44 20.31
CA ARG A 191 10.42 30.51 21.36
C ARG A 191 8.92 30.82 21.57
N THR A 192 8.23 30.43 22.65
CA THR A 192 8.13 31.04 24.00
C THR A 192 7.86 32.56 24.10
N PHE A 193 6.71 32.85 24.73
CA PHE A 193 6.21 34.04 25.45
C PHE A 193 6.15 35.43 24.77
N GLY A 194 5.00 36.08 24.91
CA GLY A 194 4.83 37.52 24.69
C GLY A 194 3.38 37.96 24.67
N LEU A 195 2.86 38.34 25.85
CA LEU A 195 1.56 38.96 26.11
C LEU A 195 1.34 40.20 25.22
N ASN A 196 0.09 40.53 24.90
CA ASN A 196 -0.37 41.92 24.91
C ASN A 196 -1.88 42.02 25.09
N LEU A 197 -2.23 42.88 26.04
CA LEU A 197 -3.56 43.27 26.49
C LEU A 197 -4.24 44.20 25.47
N SER A 198 -5.57 44.15 25.42
CA SER A 198 -6.40 45.30 25.03
C SER A 198 -7.70 45.27 25.84
N SER A 199 -7.87 46.30 26.67
CA SER A 199 -9.07 46.76 27.37
C SER A 199 -10.15 47.22 26.34
N ASP A 200 -11.44 47.46 26.60
CA ASP A 200 -12.23 47.80 27.80
C ASP A 200 -13.78 47.81 27.40
N PRO A 201 -14.77 48.36 28.16
CA PRO A 201 -15.64 47.68 29.12
C PRO A 201 -17.17 47.80 28.83
N SER A 202 -18.03 47.11 29.60
CA SER A 202 -19.37 47.62 30.01
C SER A 202 -20.03 46.74 31.09
N ALA A 203 -20.84 47.37 31.94
CA ALA A 203 -21.08 47.03 33.35
C ALA A 203 -22.33 46.19 33.68
N LEU A 204 -22.37 45.81 34.97
CA LEU A 204 -23.51 45.57 35.88
C LEU A 204 -24.01 44.12 36.09
N GLY A 205 -23.85 43.66 37.34
CA GLY A 205 -24.55 42.51 37.92
C GLY A 205 -23.89 42.03 39.22
N ALA A 206 -24.21 42.67 40.34
CA ALA A 206 -23.71 42.33 41.68
C ALA A 206 -24.34 41.04 42.24
N VAL A 207 -23.56 40.24 42.98
CA VAL A 207 -23.86 39.74 44.33
C VAL A 207 -22.63 39.05 44.94
N ALA A 208 -22.46 39.24 46.24
CA ALA A 208 -21.29 38.99 47.06
C ALA A 208 -21.07 37.52 47.46
N SER A 209 -19.82 37.19 47.84
CA SER A 209 -19.52 36.55 49.14
C SER A 209 -18.01 36.54 49.43
N ASP A 210 -17.69 36.99 50.65
CA ASP A 210 -16.40 37.09 51.34
C ASP A 210 -15.63 35.77 51.51
N SER A 211 -14.30 35.82 51.41
CA SER A 211 -13.40 35.90 52.59
C SER A 211 -11.93 35.62 52.22
N GLU A 212 -11.14 36.67 52.39
CA GLU A 212 -9.75 36.81 52.90
C GLU A 212 -8.98 35.55 53.36
N GLN A 213 -7.65 35.50 53.47
CA GLN A 213 -6.48 36.26 52.99
C GLN A 213 -5.26 35.55 53.63
N ASN A 214 -4.09 35.64 52.98
CA ASN A 214 -2.73 35.77 53.56
C ASN A 214 -1.66 34.82 52.98
N LYS A 215 -0.74 35.44 52.22
CA LYS A 215 0.71 35.16 52.07
C LYS A 215 1.45 35.43 53.43
N PRO A 216 2.77 35.19 53.64
CA PRO A 216 3.89 35.12 52.66
C PRO A 216 5.00 34.06 52.94
N GLU A 217 6.03 34.03 52.06
CA GLU A 217 7.50 33.84 52.25
C GLU A 217 8.01 32.76 53.26
N GLU A 218 9.10 32.01 53.13
CA GLU A 218 10.40 32.10 52.44
C GLU A 218 11.11 30.72 52.62
N GLU A 219 12.37 30.61 52.15
CA GLU A 219 13.40 29.62 52.54
C GLU A 219 13.48 28.20 51.92
N ARG A 220 14.46 28.10 51.01
CA ARG A 220 15.64 27.21 50.99
C ARG A 220 15.64 25.85 51.72
N GLU A 221 16.25 24.90 51.01
CA GLU A 221 16.95 23.69 51.45
C GLU A 221 16.16 22.61 52.22
N SER A 222 16.07 21.42 51.63
CA SER A 222 16.63 20.19 52.24
C SER A 222 16.27 18.90 51.48
N ARG A 223 17.22 17.97 51.50
CA ARG A 223 17.15 16.52 51.23
C ARG A 223 17.34 16.03 49.78
N SER A 224 18.61 15.89 49.45
CA SER A 224 19.14 14.63 48.91
C SER A 224 18.60 13.42 49.69
N LEU A 225 18.32 12.31 48.98
CA LEU A 225 18.56 10.90 49.37
C LEU A 225 17.79 9.96 48.41
N PHE A 226 18.38 9.65 47.26
CA PHE A 226 18.15 8.36 46.60
C PHE A 226 19.49 7.79 46.12
N PRO A 227 20.13 6.88 46.88
CA PRO A 227 21.15 5.99 46.36
C PRO A 227 20.46 4.75 45.78
N GLY A 228 20.62 4.52 44.48
CA GLY A 228 20.04 3.37 43.78
C GLY A 228 21.00 2.80 42.74
N SER A 229 22.20 2.44 43.18
CA SER A 229 23.21 1.76 42.37
C SER A 229 22.88 0.27 42.18
N LEU A 230 22.99 -0.17 40.92
CA LEU A 230 23.41 -1.49 40.43
C LEU A 230 22.82 -2.77 41.07
N LYS A 231 22.01 -3.50 40.30
CA LYS A 231 22.05 -4.97 40.26
C LYS A 231 21.98 -5.47 38.82
N SER A 232 23.13 -5.76 38.23
CA SER A 232 23.25 -6.62 37.04
C SER A 232 22.86 -8.05 37.44
N LYS A 233 21.71 -8.54 36.95
CA LYS A 233 21.32 -9.95 37.10
C LYS A 233 22.28 -10.84 36.29
N LEU A 234 23.25 -11.40 36.99
CA LEU A 234 24.02 -12.58 36.61
C LEU A 234 23.03 -13.77 36.57
N GLY A 235 22.75 -14.29 35.37
CA GLY A 235 21.86 -15.46 35.20
C GLY A 235 21.74 -15.97 33.77
N LYS A 236 22.71 -15.65 32.90
CA LYS A 236 22.74 -16.08 31.49
C LYS A 236 23.79 -17.16 31.19
N ARG A 237 24.53 -17.66 32.19
CA ARG A 237 25.57 -18.69 31.99
C ARG A 237 25.01 -20.11 32.10
N ASP A 238 23.98 -20.30 32.93
CA ASP A 238 23.51 -21.64 33.29
C ASP A 238 22.75 -22.37 32.16
N TYR A 239 22.25 -21.63 31.17
CA TYR A 239 21.49 -22.23 30.06
C TYR A 239 22.37 -22.99 29.06
N LEU A 240 23.55 -22.45 28.74
CA LEU A 240 24.47 -23.09 27.79
C LEU A 240 25.08 -24.36 28.39
N GLU A 241 25.38 -24.34 29.68
CA GLU A 241 25.92 -25.48 30.40
C GLU A 241 24.88 -26.61 30.53
N LYS A 242 23.64 -26.28 30.92
CA LYS A 242 22.53 -27.24 30.94
C LYS A 242 22.24 -27.84 29.57
N ALA A 243 22.29 -27.04 28.50
CA ALA A 243 22.08 -27.53 27.14
C ALA A 243 23.21 -28.51 26.73
N GLY A 244 24.46 -28.21 27.09
CA GLY A 244 25.60 -29.09 26.82
C GLY A 244 25.48 -30.46 27.48
N GLU A 245 25.01 -30.50 28.74
CA GLU A 245 24.82 -31.78 29.44
C GLU A 245 23.74 -32.66 28.80
N LEU A 246 22.62 -32.07 28.36
CA LEU A 246 21.54 -32.80 27.70
C LEU A 246 22.00 -33.43 26.37
N ILE A 247 22.82 -32.71 25.60
CA ILE A 247 23.40 -33.22 24.34
C ILE A 247 24.34 -34.39 24.61
N LYS A 248 25.20 -34.27 25.64
CA LYS A 248 26.14 -35.33 26.02
C LYS A 248 25.43 -36.60 26.47
N LEU A 249 24.30 -36.44 27.19
CA LEU A 249 23.49 -37.56 27.66
C LEU A 249 22.76 -38.26 26.49
N ALA A 250 22.28 -37.49 25.51
CA ALA A 250 21.65 -38.05 24.31
C ALA A 250 22.65 -38.87 23.46
N LEU A 251 23.87 -38.38 23.25
CA LEU A 251 24.89 -39.12 22.50
C LEU A 251 25.30 -40.43 23.16
N LYS A 252 25.39 -40.45 24.50
CA LYS A 252 25.71 -41.67 25.23
C LYS A 252 24.61 -42.73 25.14
N LYS A 253 23.36 -42.31 24.91
CA LYS A 253 22.21 -43.20 24.76
C LYS A 253 22.11 -43.83 23.36
N GLU A 254 22.77 -43.27 22.35
CA GLU A 254 22.85 -43.88 21.01
C GLU A 254 23.99 -44.90 20.87
N GLU A 255 24.89 -44.99 21.86
CA GLU A 255 26.04 -45.90 21.85
C GLU A 255 25.76 -47.23 22.59
N GLU A 256 24.56 -47.42 23.14
CA GLU A 256 24.04 -48.67 23.74
C GLU A 256 22.94 -49.27 22.85
#